data_AF-A0A9X3H5N5-F1
#
_entry.id   AF-A0A9X3H5N5-F1
#
_cell.length_a   1.000
_cell.length_b   1.000
_cell.length_c   1.000
_cell.angle_alpha   90.00
_cell.angle_beta   90.00
_cell.angle_gamma   90.00
#
_symmetry.space_group_name_H-M   'P 1'
#
loop_
_entity.id
_entity.type
_entity.pdbx_description
1 polymer ?
#
loop_
_entity_poly.entity_id
_entity_poly.type
_entity_poly.pdbx_seq_one_letter_code
_entity_poly.pdbx_strand_id
1 'polypeptide(L)'
;MSIEIIVGLPHLGEGPILARTRSLRQAALISANCLSRWSEKRGWREWIGWRLRDLANADGLAALCLDSAGFVATARYGGFPWSLRDYVALAAAYPFRWWASADYCVEAELARDRDEVIDRISRTIRANRDCRRLAEDHGIGATLMPVIQGRLPEDYGRCVDALWMAMKPGALIGVGSMCRRPVHGPEGLIAVIDHLDQILPVGVRLHVFGAKGEVLPFLLPFSHRVASIDSQAYGISARQSARKAGVSKTDRFVAQHLEDWVGAQHNRLSRRPRRLPSIGHLSIDVTPSDPWEAAIAQARAEIRALIESGDLDHDELTFPWIEQWAADIYRDGFAG
;
A
#
# COMPACT_ATOMS: atom_id res chain seq x y z
N MET A 1 15.58 -6.61 -17.73
CA MET A 1 15.35 -5.38 -16.95
C MET A 1 15.61 -5.71 -15.48
N SER A 2 16.26 -4.83 -14.71
CA SER A 2 16.47 -5.05 -13.27
C SER A 2 15.32 -4.46 -12.45
N ILE A 3 15.04 -5.06 -11.29
CA ILE A 3 14.12 -4.49 -10.30
C ILE A 3 14.77 -3.24 -9.69
N GLU A 4 14.09 -2.10 -9.71
CA GLU A 4 14.57 -0.84 -9.11
C GLU A 4 14.37 -0.86 -7.59
N ILE A 5 15.35 -0.33 -6.86
CA ILE A 5 15.28 -0.14 -5.40
C ILE A 5 14.92 1.32 -5.13
N ILE A 6 13.77 1.55 -4.51
CA ILE A 6 13.31 2.88 -4.12
C ILE A 6 13.56 3.08 -2.61
N VAL A 7 14.19 4.20 -2.26
CA VAL A 7 14.51 4.53 -0.87
C VAL A 7 13.32 5.24 -0.24
N GLY A 8 12.67 4.63 0.76
CA GLY A 8 11.65 5.30 1.56
C GLY A 8 12.31 6.34 2.48
N LEU A 9 11.94 7.61 2.37
CA LEU A 9 12.49 8.71 3.16
C LEU A 9 11.64 9.00 4.41
N PRO A 10 12.25 9.26 5.58
CA PRO A 10 11.50 9.65 6.78
C PRO A 10 10.93 11.08 6.73
N HIS A 11 11.53 11.96 5.93
CA HIS A 11 11.17 13.35 5.72
C HIS A 11 11.89 13.89 4.48
N LEU A 12 11.48 15.07 4.01
CA LEU A 12 12.18 15.85 2.99
C LEU A 12 13.01 17.01 3.59
N GLY A 13 13.22 17.06 4.91
CA GLY A 13 14.11 18.05 5.50
C GLY A 13 15.54 17.97 4.93
N GLU A 14 16.11 19.12 4.54
CA GLU A 14 17.50 19.21 4.11
C GLU A 14 18.45 18.66 5.19
N GLY A 15 19.41 17.84 4.77
CA GLY A 15 20.33 17.20 5.70
C GLY A 15 21.00 15.93 5.16
N PRO A 16 21.72 15.20 6.02
CA PRO A 16 22.55 14.07 5.63
C PRO A 16 21.82 12.95 4.88
N ILE A 17 20.59 12.61 5.29
CA ILE A 17 19.80 11.53 4.68
C ILE A 17 19.47 11.89 3.22
N LEU A 18 18.98 13.10 2.99
CA LEU A 18 18.59 13.58 1.67
C LEU A 18 19.82 13.77 0.78
N ALA A 19 20.88 14.39 1.30
CA ALA A 19 22.16 14.55 0.59
C ALA A 19 22.76 13.20 0.17
N ARG A 20 22.70 12.18 1.03
CA ARG A 20 23.18 10.84 0.71
C ARG A 20 22.32 10.16 -0.35
N THR A 21 21.00 10.33 -0.31
CA THR A 21 20.08 9.79 -1.32
C THR A 21 20.38 10.39 -2.70
N ARG A 22 20.60 11.72 -2.76
CA ARG A 22 21.04 12.43 -3.99
C ARG A 22 22.38 11.89 -4.50
N SER A 23 23.39 11.73 -3.64
CA SER A 23 24.72 11.26 -4.06
C SER A 23 24.69 9.83 -4.60
N LEU A 24 23.84 8.97 -4.05
CA LEU A 24 23.64 7.60 -4.52
C LEU A 24 22.76 7.51 -5.79
N ARG A 25 22.21 8.65 -6.26
CA ARG A 25 21.28 8.76 -7.39
C ARG A 25 20.11 7.77 -7.31
N GLN A 26 19.62 7.53 -6.11
CA GLN A 26 18.48 6.63 -5.89
C GLN A 26 17.16 7.37 -6.09
N ALA A 27 16.17 6.68 -6.65
CA ALA A 27 14.79 7.12 -6.57
C ALA A 27 14.34 7.05 -5.11
N ALA A 28 13.51 8.01 -4.71
CA ALA A 28 12.99 8.11 -3.36
C ALA A 28 11.47 7.97 -3.34
N LEU A 29 10.96 7.54 -2.21
CA LEU A 29 9.54 7.52 -1.87
C LEU A 29 9.33 8.31 -0.58
N ILE A 30 8.33 9.18 -0.55
CA ILE A 30 7.88 9.86 0.67
C ILE A 30 6.44 9.46 0.96
N SER A 31 6.14 9.20 2.22
CA SER A 31 4.76 8.97 2.66
C SER A 31 4.04 10.30 2.85
N ALA A 32 2.77 10.42 2.45
CA ALA A 32 1.97 11.63 2.64
C ALA A 32 2.00 12.12 4.09
N ASN A 33 1.97 11.19 5.06
CA ASN A 33 2.01 11.53 6.48
C ASN A 33 3.30 12.29 6.89
N CYS A 34 4.42 12.07 6.20
CA CYS A 34 5.67 12.78 6.43
C CYS A 34 5.60 14.25 6.02
N LEU A 35 4.55 14.67 5.31
CA LEU A 35 4.28 16.04 4.91
C LEU A 35 3.13 16.67 5.73
N SER A 36 2.54 15.95 6.68
CA SER A 36 1.42 16.45 7.50
C SER A 36 1.84 17.51 8.50
N ARG A 37 1.03 18.58 8.59
CA ARG A 37 1.05 19.57 9.68
C ARG A 37 -0.01 19.20 10.71
N TRP A 38 0.33 19.40 11.97
CA TRP A 38 -0.49 19.03 13.11
C TRP A 38 -0.63 20.20 14.08
N SER A 39 -1.80 20.34 14.69
CA SER A 39 -2.11 21.27 15.78
C SER A 39 -2.53 20.49 17.02
N GLU A 40 -2.14 20.96 18.20
CA GLU A 40 -2.58 20.41 19.50
C GLU A 40 -3.35 21.45 20.32
N LYS A 41 -3.70 22.60 19.72
CA LYS A 41 -4.32 23.74 20.43
C LYS A 41 -5.63 23.40 21.14
N ARG A 42 -6.34 22.37 20.68
CA ARG A 42 -7.63 21.93 21.24
C ARG A 42 -7.48 20.83 22.29
N GLY A 43 -6.25 20.44 22.65
CA GLY A 43 -5.98 19.34 23.59
C GLY A 43 -5.97 17.96 22.94
N TRP A 44 -6.27 17.86 21.65
CA TRP A 44 -6.04 16.68 20.81
C TRP A 44 -5.32 17.07 19.52
N ARG A 45 -4.69 16.06 18.90
CA ARG A 45 -3.91 16.22 17.68
C ARG A 45 -4.84 16.29 16.47
N GLU A 46 -4.84 17.42 15.79
CA GLU A 46 -5.69 17.72 14.62
C GLU A 46 -4.79 17.96 13.39
N TRP A 47 -5.13 17.34 12.26
CA TRP A 47 -4.45 17.60 11.00
C TRP A 47 -4.88 18.95 10.43
N ILE A 48 -3.92 19.76 10.00
CA ILE A 48 -4.18 21.17 9.58
C ILE A 48 -3.58 21.50 8.21
N GLY A 49 -3.33 20.49 7.37
CA GLY A 49 -2.80 20.67 6.02
C GLY A 49 -1.38 20.12 5.80
N TRP A 50 -0.84 20.38 4.61
CA TRP A 50 0.45 19.87 4.16
C TRP A 50 1.61 20.87 4.34
N ARG A 51 2.83 20.37 4.53
CA ARG A 51 4.10 21.10 4.44
C ARG A 51 4.59 21.12 2.99
N LEU A 52 3.86 21.79 2.10
CA LEU A 52 4.21 21.82 0.67
C LEU A 52 5.59 22.42 0.39
N ARG A 53 6.08 23.31 1.25
CA ARG A 53 7.43 23.90 1.11
C ARG A 53 8.55 22.87 1.20
N ASP A 54 8.34 21.77 1.90
CA ASP A 54 9.34 20.70 2.04
C ASP A 54 9.58 19.98 0.70
N LEU A 55 8.65 20.06 -0.26
CA LEU A 55 8.78 19.45 -1.58
C LEU A 55 9.88 20.11 -2.42
N ALA A 56 10.22 21.38 -2.17
CA ALA A 56 11.34 22.04 -2.85
C ALA A 56 12.69 21.34 -2.57
N ASN A 57 12.81 20.68 -1.42
CA ASN A 57 14.01 19.92 -1.08
C ASN A 57 14.10 18.61 -1.88
N ALA A 58 13.08 18.20 -2.62
CA ALA A 58 13.19 17.04 -3.50
C ALA A 58 14.12 17.28 -4.69
N ASP A 59 14.49 18.52 -4.97
CA ASP A 59 15.40 18.90 -6.05
C ASP A 59 16.73 18.13 -5.94
N GLY A 60 17.21 17.63 -7.08
CA GLY A 60 18.44 16.83 -7.18
C GLY A 60 18.28 15.35 -6.83
N LEU A 61 17.10 14.88 -6.39
CA LEU A 61 16.78 13.45 -6.36
C LEU A 61 16.63 12.90 -7.78
N ALA A 62 16.95 11.61 -7.98
CA ALA A 62 16.75 10.96 -9.28
C ALA A 62 15.26 10.86 -9.65
N ALA A 63 14.40 10.73 -8.64
CA ALA A 63 12.96 10.92 -8.70
C ALA A 63 12.38 10.90 -7.28
N LEU A 64 11.17 11.43 -7.14
CA LEU A 64 10.37 11.29 -5.95
C LEU A 64 9.03 10.64 -6.29
N CYS A 65 8.64 9.66 -5.48
CA CYS A 65 7.36 8.96 -5.55
C CYS A 65 6.56 9.24 -4.27
N LEU A 66 5.23 9.21 -4.35
CA LEU A 66 4.35 9.52 -3.22
C LEU A 66 3.56 8.27 -2.80
N ASP A 67 3.74 7.86 -1.53
CA ASP A 67 2.92 6.86 -0.85
C ASP A 67 1.71 7.54 -0.16
N SER A 68 0.56 6.85 -0.14
CA SER A 68 -0.70 7.37 0.42
C SER A 68 -0.68 7.48 1.94
N ALA A 69 0.21 6.74 2.61
CA ALA A 69 0.24 6.52 4.04
C ALA A 69 -0.87 5.62 4.61
N GLY A 70 -1.57 4.82 3.80
CA GLY A 70 -2.72 4.00 4.25
C GLY A 70 -2.48 3.16 5.50
N PHE A 71 -1.33 2.48 5.59
CA PHE A 71 -0.92 1.75 6.79
C PHE A 71 -0.75 2.68 8.01
N VAL A 72 0.04 3.76 7.86
CA VAL A 72 0.37 4.67 8.97
C VAL A 72 -0.86 5.41 9.45
N ALA A 73 -1.71 5.85 8.51
CA ALA A 73 -2.94 6.57 8.79
C ALA A 73 -3.87 5.71 9.65
N THR A 74 -4.13 4.48 9.24
CA THR A 74 -4.92 3.53 10.02
C THR A 74 -4.28 3.23 11.38
N ALA A 75 -3.00 2.86 11.41
CA ALA A 75 -2.31 2.45 12.63
C ALA A 75 -2.17 3.56 13.69
N ARG A 76 -2.17 4.84 13.28
CA ARG A 76 -1.97 5.98 14.17
C ARG A 76 -3.23 6.78 14.45
N TYR A 77 -4.15 6.84 13.50
CA TYR A 77 -5.30 7.75 13.54
C TYR A 77 -6.64 7.03 13.32
N GLY A 78 -6.63 5.70 13.10
CA GLY A 78 -7.84 4.92 12.81
C GLY A 78 -8.33 5.02 11.35
N GLY A 79 -7.77 5.94 10.57
CA GLY A 79 -8.12 6.21 9.18
C GLY A 79 -7.32 7.39 8.64
N PHE A 80 -7.64 7.85 7.43
CA PHE A 80 -7.01 9.06 6.89
C PHE A 80 -7.49 10.30 7.66
N PRO A 81 -6.58 11.12 8.23
CA PRO A 81 -6.96 12.35 8.90
C PRO A 81 -7.14 13.53 7.92
N TRP A 82 -7.06 13.26 6.62
CA TRP A 82 -7.23 14.20 5.52
C TRP A 82 -8.18 13.61 4.48
N SER A 83 -8.85 14.47 3.70
CA SER A 83 -9.72 13.99 2.62
C SER A 83 -8.92 13.49 1.41
N LEU A 84 -9.54 12.67 0.56
CA LEU A 84 -8.95 12.30 -0.74
C LEU A 84 -8.68 13.52 -1.61
N ARG A 85 -9.53 14.55 -1.54
CA ARG A 85 -9.31 15.82 -2.26
C ARG A 85 -8.01 16.50 -1.80
N ASP A 86 -7.79 16.58 -0.49
CA ASP A 86 -6.55 17.13 0.06
C ASP A 86 -5.33 16.30 -0.34
N TYR A 87 -5.46 14.97 -0.35
CA TYR A 87 -4.39 14.07 -0.78
C TYR A 87 -4.03 14.24 -2.26
N VAL A 88 -5.03 14.29 -3.15
CA VAL A 88 -4.79 14.50 -4.59
C VAL A 88 -4.25 15.90 -4.87
N ALA A 89 -4.69 16.91 -4.11
CA ALA A 89 -4.09 18.24 -4.18
C ALA A 89 -2.59 18.24 -3.79
N LEU A 90 -2.19 17.41 -2.81
CA LEU A 90 -0.77 17.18 -2.51
C LEU A 90 -0.05 16.50 -3.69
N ALA A 91 -0.64 15.46 -4.28
CA ALA A 91 -0.07 14.80 -5.45
C ALA A 91 0.09 15.75 -6.65
N ALA A 92 -0.82 16.72 -6.80
CA ALA A 92 -0.75 17.74 -7.85
C ALA A 92 0.29 18.85 -7.56
N ALA A 93 0.75 18.99 -6.31
CA ALA A 93 1.65 20.07 -5.91
C ALA A 93 3.13 19.84 -6.31
N TYR A 94 3.48 18.66 -6.84
CA TYR A 94 4.83 18.32 -7.25
C TYR A 94 4.81 17.28 -8.39
N PRO A 95 5.77 17.30 -9.33
CA PRO A 95 5.85 16.30 -10.40
C PRO A 95 6.41 14.96 -9.90
N PHE A 96 5.64 14.26 -9.06
CA PHE A 96 6.01 12.91 -8.63
C PHE A 96 6.12 11.98 -9.84
N ARG A 97 7.14 11.10 -9.86
CA ARG A 97 7.29 10.07 -10.90
C ARG A 97 6.02 9.21 -10.97
N TRP A 98 5.51 8.85 -9.80
CA TRP A 98 4.18 8.31 -9.61
C TRP A 98 3.70 8.65 -8.21
N TRP A 99 2.39 8.64 -8.02
CA TRP A 99 1.74 8.73 -6.72
C TRP A 99 0.72 7.60 -6.58
N ALA A 100 0.74 6.95 -5.43
CA ALA A 100 -0.14 5.83 -5.14
C ALA A 100 -1.59 6.32 -4.93
N SER A 101 -2.58 5.57 -5.40
CA SER A 101 -3.95 5.77 -4.90
C SER A 101 -3.99 5.57 -3.38
N ALA A 102 -4.94 6.21 -2.70
CA ALA A 102 -5.23 5.84 -1.31
C ALA A 102 -5.70 4.39 -1.23
N ASP A 103 -5.29 3.70 -0.16
CA ASP A 103 -5.51 2.27 0.03
C ASP A 103 -5.71 1.93 1.51
N TYR A 104 -6.34 0.78 1.77
CA TYR A 104 -6.68 0.32 3.11
C TYR A 104 -5.92 -0.98 3.39
N CYS A 105 -4.84 -0.84 4.14
CA CYS A 105 -3.93 -1.93 4.46
C CYS A 105 -4.61 -3.09 5.20
N VAL A 106 -4.31 -4.33 4.81
CA VAL A 106 -4.90 -5.58 5.34
C VAL A 106 -3.93 -6.46 6.13
N GLU A 107 -2.76 -5.92 6.48
CA GLU A 107 -1.81 -6.53 7.42
C GLU A 107 -2.54 -7.00 8.70
N ALA A 108 -2.12 -8.14 9.26
CA ALA A 108 -2.84 -8.82 10.36
C ALA A 108 -3.00 -7.96 11.63
N GLU A 109 -2.13 -6.97 11.82
CA GLU A 109 -2.24 -6.01 12.94
C GLU A 109 -3.38 -4.99 12.77
N LEU A 110 -3.89 -4.81 11.55
CA LEU A 110 -4.94 -3.85 11.20
C LEU A 110 -6.26 -4.49 10.76
N ALA A 111 -6.20 -5.67 10.13
CA ALA A 111 -7.36 -6.45 9.75
C ALA A 111 -7.33 -7.77 10.53
N ARG A 112 -8.16 -7.95 11.54
CA ARG A 112 -8.03 -9.09 12.47
C ARG A 112 -8.68 -10.35 11.95
N ASP A 113 -9.75 -10.21 11.19
CA ASP A 113 -10.53 -11.31 10.63
C ASP A 113 -10.69 -11.19 9.11
N ARG A 114 -11.36 -12.18 8.52
CA ARG A 114 -11.57 -12.28 7.09
C ARG A 114 -12.49 -11.18 6.55
N ASP A 115 -13.50 -10.78 7.33
CA ASP A 115 -14.43 -9.75 6.92
C ASP A 115 -13.77 -8.37 6.87
N GLU A 116 -12.94 -8.03 7.86
CA GLU A 116 -12.17 -6.79 7.84
C GLU A 116 -11.21 -6.74 6.64
N VAL A 117 -10.63 -7.87 6.22
CA VAL A 117 -9.81 -7.94 5.01
C VAL A 117 -10.65 -7.59 3.78
N ILE A 118 -11.82 -8.20 3.64
CA ILE A 118 -12.70 -7.98 2.48
C ILE A 118 -13.26 -6.55 2.46
N ASP A 119 -13.64 -5.99 3.61
CA ASP A 119 -14.09 -4.61 3.74
C ASP A 119 -13.02 -3.64 3.24
N ARG A 120 -11.78 -3.83 3.69
CA ARG A 120 -10.64 -2.98 3.29
C ARG A 120 -10.28 -3.12 1.82
N ILE A 121 -10.44 -4.31 1.22
CA ILE A 121 -10.32 -4.49 -0.24
C ILE A 121 -11.36 -3.65 -0.97
N SER A 122 -12.62 -3.68 -0.51
CA SER A 122 -13.73 -2.92 -1.09
C SER A 122 -13.47 -1.40 -0.99
N ARG A 123 -13.02 -0.92 0.18
CA ARG A 123 -12.61 0.49 0.38
C ARG A 123 -11.42 0.89 -0.50
N THR A 124 -10.47 -0.02 -0.71
CA THR A 124 -9.34 0.20 -1.62
C THR A 124 -9.81 0.35 -3.07
N ILE A 125 -10.74 -0.50 -3.53
CA ILE A 125 -11.34 -0.37 -4.87
C ILE A 125 -12.02 0.99 -5.03
N ARG A 126 -12.81 1.40 -4.02
CA ARG A 126 -13.47 2.71 -4.04
C ARG A 126 -12.46 3.86 -4.10
N ALA A 127 -11.46 3.84 -3.22
CA ALA A 127 -10.43 4.89 -3.18
C ALA A 127 -9.61 4.97 -4.48
N ASN A 128 -9.36 3.85 -5.16
CA ASN A 128 -8.75 3.86 -6.49
C ASN A 128 -9.61 4.63 -7.51
N ARG A 129 -10.92 4.37 -7.54
CA ARG A 129 -11.87 5.05 -8.44
C ARG A 129 -11.95 6.55 -8.14
N ASP A 130 -12.02 6.92 -6.86
CA ASP A 130 -12.05 8.33 -6.44
C ASP A 130 -10.74 9.06 -6.72
N CYS A 131 -9.60 8.45 -6.41
CA CYS A 131 -8.30 8.99 -6.78
C CYS A 131 -8.18 9.17 -8.29
N ARG A 132 -8.69 8.21 -9.09
CA ARG A 132 -8.68 8.32 -10.56
C ARG A 132 -9.48 9.52 -11.06
N ARG A 133 -10.71 9.68 -10.58
CA ARG A 133 -11.58 10.81 -10.95
C ARG A 133 -10.93 12.15 -10.58
N LEU A 134 -10.47 12.28 -9.33
CA LEU A 134 -9.79 13.48 -8.85
C LEU A 134 -8.47 13.73 -9.62
N ALA A 135 -7.74 12.67 -10.00
CA ALA A 135 -6.53 12.80 -10.79
C ALA A 135 -6.79 13.39 -12.18
N GLU A 136 -7.91 13.00 -12.80
CA GLU A 136 -8.35 13.53 -14.09
C GLU A 136 -8.74 15.00 -13.96
N ASP A 137 -9.47 15.38 -12.91
CA ASP A 137 -9.81 16.77 -12.59
C ASP A 137 -8.55 17.66 -12.43
N HIS A 138 -7.47 17.09 -11.89
CA HIS A 138 -6.18 17.77 -11.69
C HIS A 138 -5.17 17.60 -12.84
N GLY A 139 -5.50 16.85 -13.90
CA GLY A 139 -4.59 16.60 -15.02
C GLY A 139 -3.37 15.72 -14.68
N ILE A 140 -3.39 14.99 -13.57
CA ILE A 140 -2.29 14.14 -13.08
C ILE A 140 -2.60 12.63 -13.17
N GLY A 141 -3.64 12.25 -13.91
CA GLY A 141 -4.05 10.85 -14.10
C GLY A 141 -3.00 9.96 -14.79
N ALA A 142 -2.00 10.55 -15.46
CA ALA A 142 -0.91 9.81 -16.10
C ALA A 142 0.15 9.29 -15.10
N THR A 143 0.27 9.91 -13.93
CA THR A 143 1.23 9.53 -12.87
C THR A 143 0.55 8.83 -11.69
N LEU A 144 -0.77 8.64 -11.74
CA LEU A 144 -1.48 7.82 -10.77
C LEU A 144 -1.06 6.35 -10.91
N MET A 145 -0.65 5.75 -9.79
CA MET A 145 -0.42 4.32 -9.64
C MET A 145 -1.54 3.71 -8.78
N PRO A 146 -2.47 2.95 -9.39
CA PRO A 146 -3.47 2.19 -8.64
C PRO A 146 -2.82 1.22 -7.66
N VAL A 147 -3.42 1.04 -6.48
CA VAL A 147 -2.94 0.09 -5.46
C VAL A 147 -3.96 -1.02 -5.26
N ILE A 148 -3.50 -2.27 -5.27
CA ILE A 148 -4.28 -3.46 -4.98
C ILE A 148 -3.93 -4.03 -3.60
N GLN A 149 -4.91 -4.63 -2.92
CA GLN A 149 -4.78 -5.13 -1.55
C GLN A 149 -5.28 -6.58 -1.45
N GLY A 150 -4.77 -7.31 -0.46
CA GLY A 150 -5.19 -8.69 -0.20
C GLY A 150 -4.38 -9.40 0.89
N ARG A 151 -4.99 -10.36 1.58
CA ARG A 151 -4.27 -11.25 2.52
C ARG A 151 -3.84 -12.52 1.81
N LEU A 152 -4.77 -13.21 1.18
CA LEU A 152 -4.47 -14.38 0.35
C LEU A 152 -4.13 -13.94 -1.07
N PRO A 153 -3.43 -14.74 -1.89
CA PRO A 153 -3.18 -14.39 -3.29
C PRO A 153 -4.45 -14.09 -4.08
N GLU A 154 -5.53 -14.85 -3.85
CA GLU A 154 -6.80 -14.72 -4.57
C GLU A 154 -7.53 -13.40 -4.24
N ASP A 155 -7.28 -12.83 -3.06
CA ASP A 155 -7.83 -11.54 -2.67
C ASP A 155 -7.45 -10.43 -3.65
N TYR A 156 -6.22 -10.49 -4.18
CA TYR A 156 -5.73 -9.51 -5.13
C TYR A 156 -6.48 -9.58 -6.46
N GLY A 157 -6.99 -10.76 -6.84
CA GLY A 157 -7.83 -10.95 -8.02
C GLY A 157 -9.06 -10.06 -8.01
N ARG A 158 -9.71 -9.88 -6.85
CA ARG A 158 -10.88 -8.99 -6.72
C ARG A 158 -10.56 -7.54 -7.07
N CYS A 159 -9.42 -7.02 -6.61
CA CYS A 159 -8.97 -5.69 -7.02
C CYS A 159 -8.63 -5.63 -8.52
N VAL A 160 -7.99 -6.67 -9.06
CA VAL A 160 -7.64 -6.75 -10.48
C VAL A 160 -8.89 -6.70 -11.36
N ASP A 161 -9.93 -7.45 -11.00
CA ASP A 161 -11.20 -7.48 -11.72
C ASP A 161 -11.91 -6.12 -11.63
N ALA A 162 -12.03 -5.56 -10.42
CA ALA A 162 -12.73 -4.30 -10.19
C ALA A 162 -12.04 -3.08 -10.83
N LEU A 163 -10.73 -3.18 -11.08
CA LEU A 163 -9.89 -2.15 -11.67
C LEU A 163 -9.33 -2.56 -13.04
N TRP A 164 -9.96 -3.52 -13.72
CA TRP A 164 -9.43 -4.14 -14.94
C TRP A 164 -9.03 -3.14 -16.03
N MET A 165 -9.77 -2.05 -16.18
CA MET A 165 -9.48 -0.98 -17.15
C MET A 165 -8.13 -0.28 -16.91
N ALA A 166 -7.60 -0.33 -15.69
CA ALA A 166 -6.27 0.18 -15.36
C ALA A 166 -5.15 -0.82 -15.66
N MET A 167 -5.47 -2.11 -15.84
CA MET A 167 -4.51 -3.22 -16.02
C MET A 167 -4.05 -3.35 -17.48
N LYS A 168 -3.58 -2.24 -18.07
CA LYS A 168 -3.13 -2.19 -19.46
C LYS A 168 -1.60 -2.35 -19.60
N PRO A 169 -1.08 -2.81 -20.75
CA PRO A 169 0.35 -2.85 -20.99
C PRO A 169 1.02 -1.49 -20.73
N GLY A 170 2.14 -1.50 -20.00
CA GLY A 170 2.83 -0.28 -19.56
C GLY A 170 2.31 0.32 -18.26
N ALA A 171 1.19 -0.17 -17.70
CA ALA A 171 0.74 0.25 -16.39
C ALA A 171 1.69 -0.22 -15.28
N LEU A 172 1.85 0.63 -14.26
CA LEU A 172 2.47 0.29 -13.00
C LEU A 172 1.38 0.19 -11.94
N ILE A 173 1.35 -0.91 -11.19
CA ILE A 173 0.36 -1.19 -10.14
C ILE A 173 1.08 -1.42 -8.82
N GLY A 174 0.64 -0.75 -7.77
CA GLY A 174 1.14 -0.92 -6.41
C GLY A 174 0.54 -2.15 -5.75
N VAL A 175 1.35 -2.96 -5.09
CA VAL A 175 0.91 -4.16 -4.34
C VAL A 175 1.10 -3.89 -2.85
N GLY A 176 -0.02 -3.66 -2.15
CA GLY A 176 -0.04 -3.34 -0.72
C GLY A 176 0.12 -4.56 0.19
N SER A 177 0.26 -4.33 1.50
CA SER A 177 0.33 -5.38 2.55
C SER A 177 1.41 -6.47 2.33
N MET A 178 2.59 -6.03 1.91
CA MET A 178 3.75 -6.90 1.65
C MET A 178 4.84 -6.79 2.74
N CYS A 179 4.78 -5.80 3.62
CA CYS A 179 5.86 -5.44 4.53
C CYS A 179 6.05 -6.47 5.67
N ARG A 180 4.96 -6.95 6.28
CA ARG A 180 5.03 -7.94 7.38
C ARG A 180 5.04 -9.37 6.89
N ARG A 181 4.70 -9.57 5.62
CA ARG A 181 4.53 -10.89 5.01
C ARG A 181 5.84 -11.70 5.01
N PRO A 182 5.78 -13.01 5.29
CA PRO A 182 6.92 -13.90 5.09
C PRO A 182 7.24 -14.03 3.59
N VAL A 183 8.50 -14.38 3.27
CA VAL A 183 8.89 -14.66 1.88
C VAL A 183 8.17 -15.89 1.33
N HIS A 184 8.00 -16.91 2.17
CA HIS A 184 7.51 -18.25 1.82
C HIS A 184 6.09 -18.50 2.36
N GLY A 185 5.49 -19.59 1.90
CA GLY A 185 4.18 -20.07 2.36
C GLY A 185 3.03 -19.70 1.41
N PRO A 186 1.83 -20.24 1.64
CA PRO A 186 0.65 -19.98 0.81
C PRO A 186 0.20 -18.50 0.88
N GLU A 187 0.41 -17.85 2.02
CA GLU A 187 0.26 -16.40 2.17
C GLU A 187 1.61 -15.67 2.05
N GLY A 188 2.63 -16.30 1.45
CA GLY A 188 3.94 -15.70 1.27
C GLY A 188 3.92 -14.59 0.22
N LEU A 189 4.87 -13.66 0.30
CA LEU A 189 5.03 -12.59 -0.69
C LEU A 189 5.20 -13.17 -2.10
N ILE A 190 5.97 -14.25 -2.22
CA ILE A 190 6.19 -14.90 -3.51
C ILE A 190 4.93 -15.60 -4.03
N ALA A 191 4.06 -16.14 -3.17
CA ALA A 191 2.80 -16.73 -3.62
C ALA A 191 1.86 -15.68 -4.23
N VAL A 192 1.81 -14.48 -3.63
CA VAL A 192 1.05 -13.35 -4.21
C VAL A 192 1.62 -12.91 -5.55
N ILE A 193 2.94 -12.77 -5.66
CA ILE A 193 3.58 -12.36 -6.93
C ILE A 193 3.42 -13.43 -8.01
N ASP A 194 3.52 -14.71 -7.67
CA ASP A 194 3.28 -15.82 -8.61
C ASP A 194 1.84 -15.81 -9.14
N HIS A 195 0.86 -15.65 -8.25
CA HIS A 195 -0.55 -15.52 -8.64
C HIS A 195 -0.79 -14.29 -9.54
N LEU A 196 -0.27 -13.13 -9.15
CA LEU A 196 -0.39 -11.91 -9.95
C LEU A 196 0.28 -12.04 -11.32
N ASP A 197 1.41 -12.75 -11.41
CA ASP A 197 2.09 -12.97 -12.69
C ASP A 197 1.23 -13.79 -13.67
N GLN A 198 0.43 -14.73 -13.14
CA GLN A 198 -0.47 -15.59 -13.90
C GLN A 198 -1.71 -14.86 -14.39
N ILE A 199 -2.30 -13.97 -13.58
CA ILE A 199 -3.59 -13.32 -13.91
C ILE A 199 -3.44 -11.97 -14.63
N LEU A 200 -2.31 -11.27 -14.45
CA LEU A 200 -2.16 -9.92 -15.01
C LEU A 200 -1.75 -9.96 -16.50
N PRO A 201 -2.32 -9.08 -17.34
CA PRO A 201 -1.91 -8.95 -18.74
C PRO A 201 -0.42 -8.71 -18.91
N VAL A 202 0.15 -9.22 -20.01
CA VAL A 202 1.56 -8.99 -20.35
C VAL A 202 1.84 -7.49 -20.46
N GLY A 203 2.93 -7.05 -19.85
CA GLY A 203 3.35 -5.64 -19.86
C GLY A 203 2.83 -4.80 -18.70
N VAL A 204 1.88 -5.30 -17.88
CA VAL A 204 1.58 -4.69 -16.58
C VAL A 204 2.74 -4.98 -15.63
N ARG A 205 3.22 -3.96 -14.90
CA ARG A 205 4.32 -4.12 -13.94
C ARG A 205 3.89 -3.74 -12.52
N LEU A 206 4.64 -4.25 -11.54
CA LEU A 206 4.32 -4.14 -10.12
C LEU A 206 5.34 -3.32 -9.36
N HIS A 207 4.85 -2.45 -8.48
CA HIS A 207 5.62 -1.89 -7.37
C HIS A 207 5.24 -2.64 -6.08
N VAL A 208 6.19 -3.29 -5.42
CA VAL A 208 5.92 -4.10 -4.22
C VAL A 208 6.25 -3.28 -2.97
N PHE A 209 5.21 -2.85 -2.25
CA PHE A 209 5.38 -1.88 -1.16
C PHE A 209 6.05 -2.48 0.08
N GLY A 210 7.08 -1.82 0.59
CA GLY A 210 7.73 -2.18 1.86
C GLY A 210 8.43 -3.56 1.85
N ALA A 211 8.69 -4.13 0.67
CA ALA A 211 9.32 -5.44 0.56
C ALA A 211 10.73 -5.46 1.17
N LYS A 212 11.02 -6.47 1.99
CA LYS A 212 12.34 -6.60 2.63
C LYS A 212 13.37 -7.12 1.65
N GLY A 213 14.61 -6.67 1.79
CA GLY A 213 15.72 -7.08 0.90
C GLY A 213 15.92 -8.59 0.74
N GLU A 214 15.60 -9.39 1.76
CA GLU A 214 15.69 -10.86 1.72
C GLU A 214 14.85 -11.50 0.62
N VAL A 215 13.79 -10.83 0.15
CA VAL A 215 12.92 -11.33 -0.91
C VAL A 215 13.51 -11.17 -2.31
N LEU A 216 14.46 -10.24 -2.49
CA LEU A 216 14.97 -9.86 -3.81
C LEU A 216 15.44 -11.05 -4.66
N PRO A 217 16.24 -12.02 -4.17
CA PRO A 217 16.64 -13.17 -4.97
C PRO A 217 15.47 -14.02 -5.49
N PHE A 218 14.34 -14.00 -4.78
CA PHE A 218 13.11 -14.71 -5.16
C PHE A 218 12.20 -13.91 -6.09
N LEU A 219 12.37 -12.59 -6.15
CA LEU A 219 11.69 -11.73 -7.12
C LEU A 219 12.39 -11.68 -8.48
N LEU A 220 13.69 -12.00 -8.55
CA LEU A 220 14.45 -11.99 -9.82
C LEU A 220 13.81 -12.82 -10.95
N PRO A 221 13.23 -14.02 -10.70
CA PRO A 221 12.47 -14.76 -11.72
C PRO A 221 11.27 -13.99 -12.30
N PHE A 222 10.74 -13.02 -11.55
CA PHE A 222 9.59 -12.19 -11.90
C PHE A 222 10.02 -10.79 -12.37
N SER A 223 11.28 -10.58 -12.78
CA SER A 223 11.78 -9.26 -13.18
C SER A 223 11.05 -8.62 -14.37
N HIS A 224 10.34 -9.40 -15.19
CA HIS A 224 9.41 -8.88 -16.20
C HIS A 224 8.18 -8.23 -15.57
N ARG A 225 7.68 -8.81 -14.48
CA ARG A 225 6.47 -8.39 -13.75
C ARG A 225 6.76 -7.34 -12.67
N VAL A 226 7.84 -7.49 -11.91
CA VAL A 226 8.19 -6.58 -10.82
C VAL A 226 9.09 -5.48 -11.35
N ALA A 227 8.60 -4.24 -11.31
CA ALA A 227 9.36 -3.05 -11.69
C ALA A 227 10.25 -2.56 -10.56
N SER A 228 9.71 -2.48 -9.34
CA SER A 228 10.41 -1.87 -8.22
C SER A 228 9.89 -2.37 -6.87
N ILE A 229 10.72 -2.15 -5.84
CA ILE A 229 10.33 -2.27 -4.44
C ILE A 229 10.72 -0.98 -3.72
N ASP A 230 10.06 -0.69 -2.60
CA ASP A 230 10.54 0.34 -1.66
C ASP A 230 10.82 -0.23 -0.28
N SER A 231 11.65 0.46 0.50
CA SER A 231 11.77 0.20 1.91
C SER A 231 12.38 1.36 2.69
N GLN A 232 11.98 1.46 3.96
CA GLN A 232 12.64 2.29 4.98
C GLN A 232 13.38 1.43 6.04
N ALA A 233 13.66 0.15 5.74
CA ALA A 233 14.25 -0.79 6.72
C ALA A 233 15.60 -0.32 7.30
N TYR A 234 16.37 0.48 6.55
CA TYR A 234 17.60 1.09 7.04
C TYR A 234 17.36 2.00 8.27
N GLY A 235 16.20 2.65 8.36
CA GLY A 235 15.82 3.47 9.52
C GLY A 235 15.56 2.64 10.78
N ILE A 236 15.02 1.42 10.62
CA ILE A 236 14.84 0.45 11.71
C ILE A 236 16.21 -0.08 12.15
N SER A 237 17.06 -0.47 11.20
CA SER A 237 18.43 -0.91 11.47
C SER A 237 19.23 0.16 12.23
N ALA A 238 19.17 1.41 11.78
CA ALA A 238 19.80 2.54 12.47
C ALA A 238 19.29 2.72 13.90
N ARG A 239 17.98 2.56 14.14
CA ARG A 239 17.40 2.64 15.49
C ARG A 239 17.90 1.52 16.40
N GLN A 240 17.94 0.29 15.90
CA GLN A 240 18.41 -0.87 16.67
C GLN A 240 19.91 -0.77 16.97
N SER A 241 20.71 -0.37 15.97
CA SER A 241 22.15 -0.19 16.08
C SER A 241 22.51 0.92 17.10
N ALA A 242 21.86 2.09 16.99
CA ALA A 242 22.05 3.21 17.92
C ALA A 242 21.72 2.80 19.37
N ARG A 243 20.60 2.09 19.58
CA ARG A 243 20.21 1.59 20.91
C ARG A 243 21.24 0.62 21.48
N LYS A 244 21.72 -0.33 20.66
CA LYS A 244 22.72 -1.32 21.09
C LYS A 244 24.06 -0.67 21.45
N ALA A 245 24.46 0.35 20.69
CA ALA A 245 25.70 1.08 20.90
C ALA A 245 25.61 2.20 21.95
N GLY A 246 24.42 2.49 22.48
CA GLY A 246 24.23 3.57 23.46
C GLY A 246 24.47 4.98 22.90
N VAL A 247 24.25 5.18 21.60
CA VAL A 247 24.48 6.47 20.92
C VAL A 247 23.18 7.08 20.37
N SER A 248 23.20 8.38 20.12
CA SER A 248 22.08 9.09 19.49
C SER A 248 21.91 8.70 18.01
N LYS A 249 20.67 8.44 17.60
CA LYS A 249 20.30 8.14 16.20
C LYS A 249 20.21 9.43 15.37
N THR A 250 21.36 10.06 15.11
CA THR A 250 21.44 11.29 14.29
C THR A 250 21.17 11.01 12.80
N ASP A 251 20.83 12.04 12.04
CA ASP A 251 20.61 11.90 10.58
C ASP A 251 21.86 11.43 9.83
N ARG A 252 23.06 11.83 10.28
CA ARG A 252 24.32 11.33 9.72
C ARG A 252 24.45 9.82 9.94
N PHE A 253 24.07 9.34 11.13
CA PHE A 253 24.07 7.92 11.44
C PHE A 253 23.06 7.15 10.57
N VAL A 254 21.86 7.69 10.40
CA VAL A 254 20.83 7.10 9.51
C VAL A 254 21.29 7.10 8.05
N ALA A 255 21.97 8.16 7.59
CA ALA A 255 22.49 8.25 6.23
C ALA A 255 23.58 7.21 5.92
N GLN A 256 24.40 6.84 6.91
CA GLN A 256 25.34 5.73 6.75
C GLN A 256 24.61 4.39 6.57
N HIS A 257 23.65 4.11 7.46
CA HIS A 257 22.82 2.90 7.34
C HIS A 257 22.05 2.84 6.02
N LEU A 258 21.62 3.99 5.47
CA LEU A 258 20.98 4.09 4.15
C LEU A 258 21.93 3.64 3.04
N GLU A 259 23.15 4.18 3.01
CA GLU A 259 24.17 3.80 2.01
C GLU A 259 24.50 2.30 2.07
N ASP A 260 24.77 1.79 3.27
CA ASP A 260 25.06 0.37 3.48
C ASP A 260 23.90 -0.51 3.02
N TRP A 261 22.67 -0.08 3.32
CA TRP A 261 21.46 -0.80 2.94
C TRP A 261 21.25 -0.81 1.42
N VAL A 262 21.46 0.32 0.73
CA VAL A 262 21.36 0.40 -0.74
C VAL A 262 22.40 -0.53 -1.38
N GLY A 263 23.66 -0.47 -0.93
CA GLY A 263 24.71 -1.37 -1.39
C GLY A 263 24.34 -2.85 -1.19
N ALA A 264 23.77 -3.18 -0.03
CA ALA A 264 23.30 -4.53 0.24
C ALA A 264 22.16 -4.97 -0.69
N GLN A 265 21.25 -4.08 -1.09
CA GLN A 265 20.17 -4.43 -2.04
C GLN A 265 20.70 -4.69 -3.45
N HIS A 266 21.59 -3.85 -3.95
CA HIS A 266 22.24 -4.09 -5.24
C HIS A 266 23.05 -5.39 -5.24
N ASN A 267 23.73 -5.69 -4.14
CA ASN A 267 24.41 -6.97 -3.96
C ASN A 267 23.47 -8.17 -3.91
N ARG A 268 22.19 -8.00 -3.56
CA ARG A 268 21.18 -9.06 -3.64
C ARG A 268 20.62 -9.20 -5.05
N LEU A 269 20.44 -8.10 -5.77
CA LEU A 269 20.00 -8.09 -7.16
C LEU A 269 21.01 -8.75 -8.13
N SER A 270 22.31 -8.73 -7.79
CA SER A 270 23.36 -9.40 -8.56
C SER A 270 23.52 -10.90 -8.25
N ARG A 271 22.75 -11.43 -7.29
CA ARG A 271 22.79 -12.87 -6.96
C ARG A 271 22.04 -13.70 -7.98
N ARG A 272 22.29 -15.02 -7.96
CA ARG A 272 21.52 -15.98 -8.75
C ARG A 272 20.04 -15.96 -8.32
N PRO A 273 19.09 -15.95 -9.28
CA PRO A 273 17.67 -16.10 -8.99
C PRO A 273 17.40 -17.38 -8.20
N ARG A 274 16.50 -17.31 -7.22
CA ARG A 274 16.01 -18.46 -6.45
C ARG A 274 14.55 -18.67 -6.78
N ARG A 275 14.17 -19.92 -7.08
CA ARG A 275 12.76 -20.29 -7.27
C ARG A 275 12.24 -20.98 -6.03
N LEU A 276 10.96 -20.75 -5.75
CA LEU A 276 10.20 -21.56 -4.81
C LEU A 276 9.33 -22.53 -5.61
N PRO A 277 9.04 -23.72 -5.07
CA PRO A 277 8.00 -24.56 -5.64
C PRO A 277 6.68 -23.78 -5.64
N SER A 278 5.95 -23.84 -6.76
CA SER A 278 4.60 -23.29 -6.82
C SER A 278 3.73 -24.12 -5.86
N ILE A 279 3.02 -23.44 -4.97
CA ILE A 279 2.09 -24.07 -4.04
C ILE A 279 0.71 -23.92 -4.68
N GLY A 280 0.06 -25.04 -5.00
CA GLY A 280 -1.33 -25.03 -5.42
C GLY A 280 -2.21 -24.48 -4.30
N HIS A 281 -3.06 -23.51 -4.64
CA HIS A 281 -3.96 -22.89 -3.68
C HIS A 281 -5.22 -23.72 -3.51
N LEU A 282 -5.50 -24.15 -2.28
CA LEU A 282 -6.77 -24.73 -1.88
C LEU A 282 -7.65 -23.61 -1.34
N SER A 283 -8.62 -23.14 -2.13
CA SER A 283 -9.71 -22.30 -1.63
C SER A 283 -10.62 -23.15 -0.74
N ILE A 284 -10.67 -22.85 0.55
CA ILE A 284 -11.69 -23.40 1.43
C ILE A 284 -12.81 -22.37 1.49
N ASP A 285 -13.81 -22.53 0.62
CA ASP A 285 -15.09 -21.83 0.80
C ASP A 285 -15.83 -22.48 1.95
N VAL A 286 -15.88 -21.79 3.09
CA VAL A 286 -16.76 -22.16 4.20
C VAL A 286 -18.09 -21.46 3.95
N THR A 287 -19.06 -22.19 3.39
CA THR A 287 -20.43 -21.72 3.33
C THR A 287 -21.02 -21.73 4.75
N PRO A 288 -21.56 -20.61 5.28
CA PRO A 288 -22.22 -20.62 6.57
C PRO A 288 -23.40 -21.60 6.54
N SER A 289 -23.46 -22.53 7.48
CA SER A 289 -24.58 -23.47 7.60
C SER A 289 -25.79 -22.87 8.30
N ASP A 290 -25.62 -21.74 9.00
CA ASP A 290 -26.68 -21.01 9.70
C ASP A 290 -27.32 -19.96 8.76
N PRO A 291 -28.65 -20.00 8.54
CA PRO A 291 -29.35 -19.00 7.75
C PRO A 291 -29.18 -17.55 8.25
N TRP A 292 -28.98 -17.33 9.56
CA TRP A 292 -28.72 -15.98 10.09
C TRP A 292 -27.31 -15.49 9.70
N GLU A 293 -26.31 -16.36 9.83
CA GLU A 293 -24.94 -16.06 9.38
C GLU A 293 -24.90 -15.82 7.86
N ALA A 294 -25.70 -16.55 7.08
CA ALA A 294 -25.84 -16.31 5.64
C ALA A 294 -26.46 -14.93 5.34
N ALA A 295 -27.49 -14.51 6.07
CA ALA A 295 -28.09 -13.19 5.93
C ALA A 295 -27.11 -12.06 6.31
N ILE A 296 -26.31 -12.25 7.36
CA ILE A 296 -25.24 -11.31 7.74
C ILE A 296 -24.18 -11.23 6.65
N ALA A 297 -23.75 -12.37 6.10
CA ALA A 297 -22.78 -12.41 5.01
C ALA A 297 -23.30 -11.70 3.74
N GLN A 298 -24.58 -11.89 3.41
CA GLN A 298 -25.24 -11.22 2.30
C GLN A 298 -25.35 -9.71 2.53
N ALA A 299 -25.81 -9.26 3.71
CA ALA A 299 -25.87 -7.84 4.05
C ALA A 299 -24.50 -7.16 3.90
N ARG A 300 -23.43 -7.81 4.40
CA ARG A 300 -22.06 -7.32 4.22
C ARG A 300 -21.67 -7.23 2.75
N ALA A 301 -22.01 -8.24 1.93
CA ALA A 301 -21.71 -8.23 0.50
C ALA A 301 -22.43 -7.10 -0.25
N GLU A 302 -23.71 -6.86 0.03
CA GLU A 302 -24.50 -5.77 -0.55
C GLU A 302 -23.95 -4.40 -0.16
N ILE A 303 -23.65 -4.20 1.13
CA ILE A 303 -23.04 -2.97 1.64
C ILE A 303 -21.68 -2.69 0.97
N ARG A 304 -20.84 -3.72 0.80
CA ARG A 304 -19.55 -3.58 0.10
C ARG A 304 -19.75 -3.17 -1.36
N ALA A 305 -20.74 -3.75 -2.04
CA ALA A 305 -21.05 -3.37 -3.42
C ALA A 305 -21.46 -1.89 -3.52
N LEU A 306 -22.25 -1.39 -2.57
CA LEU A 306 -22.64 0.02 -2.47
C LEU A 306 -21.44 0.94 -2.17
N ILE A 307 -20.48 0.52 -1.35
CA ILE A 307 -19.21 1.25 -1.17
C ILE A 307 -18.44 1.29 -2.49
N GLU A 308 -18.30 0.16 -3.17
CA GLU A 308 -17.53 0.06 -4.40
C GLU A 308 -18.14 0.93 -5.52
N SER A 309 -19.46 1.00 -5.62
CA SER A 309 -20.17 1.90 -6.57
C SER A 309 -20.09 3.37 -6.14
N GLY A 310 -20.00 3.65 -4.84
CA GLY A 310 -20.03 4.99 -4.27
C GLY A 310 -21.40 5.47 -3.82
N ASP A 311 -22.37 4.57 -3.77
CA ASP A 311 -23.69 4.86 -3.21
C ASP A 311 -23.64 4.98 -1.69
N LEU A 312 -22.57 4.47 -1.07
CA LEU A 312 -22.23 4.69 0.34
C LEU A 312 -20.81 5.21 0.52
N ASP A 313 -20.64 6.10 1.51
CA ASP A 313 -19.31 6.53 1.90
C ASP A 313 -18.58 5.40 2.65
N HIS A 314 -17.31 5.24 2.33
CA HIS A 314 -16.44 4.20 2.84
C HIS A 314 -16.10 4.35 4.33
N ASP A 315 -16.38 5.51 4.93
CA ASP A 315 -16.15 5.83 6.35
C ASP A 315 -17.42 5.74 7.23
N GLU A 316 -18.62 5.60 6.64
CA GLU A 316 -19.90 5.74 7.36
C GLU A 316 -20.47 4.45 7.97
N LEU A 317 -19.83 3.29 7.79
CA LEU A 317 -20.41 2.02 8.25
C LEU A 317 -20.28 1.78 9.76
N THR A 318 -21.41 1.48 10.40
CA THR A 318 -21.48 1.03 11.80
C THR A 318 -22.10 -0.37 11.90
N PHE A 319 -21.62 -1.17 12.85
CA PHE A 319 -22.08 -2.55 13.12
C PHE A 319 -23.61 -2.69 13.26
N PRO A 320 -24.35 -1.76 13.92
CA PRO A 320 -25.81 -1.84 14.03
C PRO A 320 -26.55 -1.82 12.69
N TRP A 321 -25.96 -1.21 11.66
CA TRP A 321 -26.60 -1.09 10.36
C TRP A 321 -26.56 -2.41 9.57
N ILE A 322 -25.47 -3.18 9.74
CA ILE A 322 -25.32 -4.51 9.15
C ILE A 322 -26.33 -5.49 9.74
N GLU A 323 -26.52 -5.48 11.06
CA GLU A 323 -27.49 -6.36 11.73
C GLU A 323 -28.92 -6.04 11.31
N GLN A 324 -29.26 -4.76 11.15
CA GLN A 324 -30.59 -4.35 10.70
C GLN A 324 -30.85 -4.80 9.25
N TRP A 325 -29.88 -4.61 8.36
CA TRP A 325 -29.99 -5.06 6.96
C TRP A 325 -30.07 -6.59 6.86
N ALA A 326 -29.30 -7.30 7.69
CA ALA A 326 -29.38 -8.76 7.77
C ALA A 326 -30.73 -9.24 8.33
N ALA A 327 -31.32 -8.52 9.29
CA ALA A 327 -32.66 -8.80 9.80
C ALA A 327 -33.73 -8.61 8.74
N ASP A 328 -33.57 -7.67 7.81
CA ASP A 328 -34.46 -7.51 6.66
C ASP A 328 -34.33 -8.70 5.70
N ILE A 329 -33.10 -9.02 5.26
CA ILE A 329 -32.82 -10.17 4.37
C ILE A 329 -33.32 -11.50 4.97
N TYR A 330 -33.04 -11.73 6.26
CA TYR A 330 -33.44 -12.95 6.95
C TYR A 330 -34.97 -13.07 6.96
N ARG A 331 -35.70 -11.98 7.29
CA ARG A 331 -37.17 -11.99 7.31
C ARG A 331 -37.77 -12.25 5.93
N ASP A 332 -37.22 -11.66 4.89
CA ASP A 332 -37.69 -11.85 3.51
C ASP A 332 -37.48 -13.29 3.02
N GLY A 333 -36.40 -13.96 3.48
CA GLY A 333 -36.11 -15.36 3.17
C GLY A 333 -37.09 -16.38 3.76
N PHE A 334 -37.87 -16.03 4.79
CA PHE A 334 -38.94 -16.88 5.36
C PHE A 334 -40.35 -16.50 4.87
N ALA A 335 -40.48 -15.41 4.12
CA ALA A 335 -41.75 -14.92 3.57
C ALA A 335 -42.04 -15.44 2.14
N GLY A 336 -41.12 -16.23 1.57
CA GLY A 336 -41.18 -16.83 0.24
C GLY A 336 -41.70 -18.26 0.19
#